data_AF-A0A2V8VR99-F1
#
_entry.id   AF-A0A2V8VR99-F1
#
_cell.length_a   1.000
_cell.length_b   1.000
_cell.length_c   1.000
_cell.angle_alpha   90.00
_cell.angle_beta   90.00
_cell.angle_gamma   90.00
#
_symmetry.space_group_name_H-M   'P 1'
#
loop_
_entity.id
_entity.type
_entity.pdbx_description
1 polymer ?
#
loop_
_entity_poly.entity_id
_entity_poly.type
_entity_poly.pdbx_seq_one_letter_code
_entity_poly.pdbx_strand_id
1 'polypeptide(L)' 'METTAAILLRKRKLSDTSLIVSWCTESFGCIQTVAKGARRPKSPFSGKLDLFFEAEISIVRSRKSDLHTLTEVVLKNP' A
#
# COMPACT_ATOMS: atom_id res chain seq x y z
N MET A 1 8.55 -0.36 11.98
CA MET A 1 7.98 0.28 10.78
C MET A 1 9.11 0.28 9.78
N GLU A 2 8.87 -0.27 8.60
CA GLU A 2 9.88 -0.44 7.56
C GLU A 2 9.44 0.34 6.33
N THR A 3 10.39 0.99 5.65
CA THR A 3 10.12 1.82 4.46
C THR A 3 10.89 1.27 3.27
N THR A 4 10.27 1.29 2.08
CA THR A 4 10.90 0.80 0.84
C THR A 4 10.27 1.50 -0.38
N ALA A 5 11.03 1.61 -1.47
CA ALA A 5 10.49 2.00 -2.77
C ALA A 5 9.61 0.87 -3.32
N ALA A 6 8.51 1.25 -3.97
CA ALA A 6 7.50 0.30 -4.43
C ALA A 6 6.73 0.79 -5.66
N ILE A 7 6.37 -0.15 -6.52
CA ILE A 7 5.44 0.06 -7.64
C ILE A 7 4.13 -0.67 -7.31
N LEU A 8 3.00 0.04 -7.42
CA LEU A 8 1.68 -0.55 -7.19
C LEU A 8 1.27 -1.43 -8.37
N LEU A 9 1.08 -2.73 -8.12
CA LEU A 9 0.74 -3.70 -9.18
C LEU A 9 -0.77 -4.01 -9.27
N ARG A 10 -1.47 -3.95 -8.13
CA ARG A 10 -2.90 -4.29 -8.05
C ARG A 10 -3.56 -3.62 -6.86
N LYS A 11 -4.80 -3.15 -7.04
CA LYS A 11 -5.71 -2.70 -5.97
C LYS A 11 -7.01 -3.50 -5.98
N ARG A 12 -7.43 -4.02 -4.82
CA ARG A 12 -8.73 -4.72 -4.66
C ARG A 12 -9.43 -4.33 -3.35
N LYS A 13 -10.76 -4.33 -3.34
CA LYS A 13 -11.55 -4.02 -2.14
C LYS A 13 -11.34 -5.10 -1.08
N LEU A 14 -11.04 -4.68 0.15
CA LEU A 14 -11.09 -5.56 1.34
C LEU A 14 -12.41 -5.40 2.08
N SER A 15 -12.84 -4.15 2.26
CA SER A 15 -14.07 -3.76 2.92
C SER A 15 -14.59 -2.46 2.32
N ASP A 16 -15.69 -1.93 2.85
CA ASP A 16 -16.22 -0.64 2.39
C ASP A 16 -15.23 0.51 2.52
N THR A 17 -14.30 0.43 3.46
CA THR A 17 -13.34 1.52 3.70
C THR A 17 -11.90 1.18 3.33
N SER A 18 -11.57 -0.09 3.06
CA SER A 18 -10.17 -0.53 2.96
C SER A 18 -9.87 -1.27 1.66
N LEU A 19 -8.60 -1.19 1.23
CA LEU A 19 -8.08 -1.88 0.06
C LEU A 19 -7.00 -2.88 0.47
N ILE A 20 -6.88 -3.99 -0.28
CA ILE A 20 -5.61 -4.71 -0.40
C ILE A 20 -4.87 -4.15 -1.60
N VAL A 21 -3.62 -3.80 -1.39
CA VAL A 21 -2.70 -3.32 -2.43
C VAL A 21 -1.54 -4.31 -2.56
N SER A 22 -1.22 -4.70 -3.80
CA SER A 22 -0.06 -5.53 -4.12
C SER A 22 1.04 -4.65 -4.69
N TRP A 23 2.27 -4.86 -4.23
CA TRP A 23 3.43 -4.04 -4.56
C TRP A 23 4.56 -4.89 -5.12
N CYS A 24 5.28 -4.38 -6.10
CA CYS A 24 6.67 -4.78 -6.33
C CYS A 24 7.54 -3.85 -5.50
N THR A 25 8.31 -4.37 -4.54
CA THR A 25 9.15 -3.54 -3.67
C THR A 25 10.62 -3.84 -3.86
N GLU A 26 11.46 -2.84 -3.63
CA GLU A 26 12.91 -3.00 -3.73
C GLU A 26 13.46 -3.92 -2.62
N SER A 27 12.99 -3.75 -1.39
CA SER A 27 13.60 -4.43 -0.22
C SER A 27 12.93 -5.74 0.17
N PHE A 28 11.69 -5.99 -0.26
CA PHE A 28 10.87 -7.09 0.26
C PHE A 28 10.28 -8.01 -0.81
N GLY A 29 10.64 -7.78 -2.08
CA GLY A 29 10.03 -8.47 -3.21
C GLY A 29 8.56 -8.08 -3.39
N CYS A 30 7.75 -9.02 -3.91
CA CYS A 30 6.33 -8.79 -4.10
C CYS A 30 5.55 -9.04 -2.80
N ILE A 31 4.92 -8.00 -2.25
CA ILE A 31 4.17 -8.09 -0.99
C ILE A 31 2.74 -7.56 -1.13
N GLN A 32 1.88 -7.88 -0.16
CA GLN A 32 0.53 -7.33 -0.05
C GLN A 32 0.35 -6.56 1.26
N THR A 33 -0.36 -5.44 1.18
CA THR A 33 -0.69 -4.61 2.34
C THR A 33 -2.17 -4.26 2.39
N VAL A 34 -2.74 -4.13 3.59
CA VAL A 34 -4.02 -3.45 3.80
C VAL A 34 -3.79 -1.95 3.96
N ALA A 35 -4.39 -1.17 3.06
CA ALA A 35 -4.54 0.27 3.21
C ALA A 35 -5.86 0.55 3.95
N LYS A 36 -5.78 0.62 5.28
CA LYS A 36 -6.96 0.83 6.14
C LYS A 36 -7.53 2.22 5.91
N GLY A 37 -8.84 2.31 5.67
CA GLY A 37 -9.49 3.60 5.44
C GLY A 37 -9.12 4.28 4.12
N ALA A 38 -8.47 3.59 3.18
CA ALA A 38 -8.07 4.13 1.88
C ALA A 38 -9.23 4.68 1.04
N ARG A 39 -10.47 4.22 1.29
CA ARG A 39 -11.66 4.66 0.56
C ARG A 39 -12.47 5.73 1.31
N ARG A 40 -12.04 6.18 2.49
CA ARG A 40 -12.74 7.25 3.24
C ARG A 40 -12.53 8.60 2.54
N PRO A 41 -13.51 9.52 2.59
CA PRO A 41 -13.29 10.91 2.19
C PRO A 41 -12.07 11.49 2.92
N LYS A 42 -11.23 12.24 2.20
CA LYS A 42 -10.00 12.86 2.74
C LYS A 42 -9.01 11.86 3.34
N SER A 43 -9.03 10.60 2.91
CA SER A 43 -8.02 9.61 3.31
C SER A 43 -6.61 10.10 2.92
N PRO A 44 -5.56 9.87 3.75
CA PRO A 44 -4.18 10.20 3.39
C PRO A 44 -3.68 9.45 2.15
N PHE A 45 -4.38 8.38 1.74
CA PHE A 45 -4.12 7.58 0.56
C PHE A 45 -4.86 8.07 -0.71
N SER A 46 -5.72 9.07 -0.60
CA SER A 46 -6.52 9.59 -1.73
C SER A 46 -5.61 10.12 -2.83
N GLY A 47 -5.79 9.64 -4.07
CA GLY A 47 -4.98 10.04 -5.22
C GLY A 47 -3.54 9.50 -5.23
N LYS A 48 -3.14 8.68 -4.25
CA LYS A 48 -1.77 8.12 -4.15
C LYS A 48 -1.70 6.62 -4.45
N LEU A 49 -2.85 5.96 -4.58
CA LEU A 49 -2.94 4.51 -4.82
C LEU A 49 -3.56 4.22 -6.19
N ASP A 50 -2.73 4.36 -7.24
CA ASP A 50 -3.10 3.92 -8.59
C ASP A 50 -2.10 2.93 -9.18
N LEU A 51 -2.54 2.19 -10.20
CA LEU A 51 -1.73 1.18 -10.86
C LEU A 51 -0.48 1.81 -11.46
N PHE A 52 0.65 1.14 -11.24
CA PHE A 52 1.99 1.48 -11.71
C PHE A 52 2.58 2.77 -11.15
N PHE A 53 1.90 3.41 -10.20
CA PHE A 53 2.50 4.50 -9.45
C PHE A 53 3.72 4.01 -8.68
N GLU A 54 4.82 4.76 -8.78
CA GLU A 54 6.00 4.58 -7.96
C GLU A 54 5.87 5.40 -6.69
N ALA A 55 6.07 4.77 -5.55
CA ALA A 55 5.95 5.40 -4.26
C ALA A 55 6.99 4.87 -3.28
N GLU A 56 7.31 5.68 -2.29
CA GLU A 56 7.92 5.20 -1.06
C GLU A 56 6.80 4.83 -0.10
N ILE A 57 6.80 3.57 0.35
CA ILE A 57 5.77 3.04 1.23
C ILE A 57 6.35 2.70 2.59
N SER A 58 5.59 2.96 3.64
CA SER A 58 5.90 2.45 4.98
C SER A 58 4.90 1.39 5.39
N ILE A 59 5.42 0.29 5.94
CA ILE A 59 4.63 -0.88 6.32
C ILE A 59 4.90 -1.31 7.76
N VAL A 60 3.91 -1.99 8.32
CA VAL A 60 4.05 -2.84 9.50
C VAL A 60 3.84 -4.28 9.06
N ARG A 61 4.88 -5.10 9.16
CA ARG A 61 4.82 -6.54 8.85
C ARG A 61 3.84 -7.24 9.78
N SER A 62 2.99 -8.08 9.18
CA SER A 62 2.16 -9.01 9.95
C SER A 62 3.03 -10.14 10.45
N ARG A 63 2.81 -10.55 11.71
CA ARG A 63 3.46 -11.73 12.32
C ARG A 63 2.68 -13.03 12.09
N LYS A 64 1.49 -12.94 11.49
CA LYS A 64 0.52 -14.05 11.38
C LYS A 64 0.11 -14.36 9.94
N SER A 65 0.51 -13.55 8.96
CA SER A 65 0.10 -13.67 7.56
C SER A 65 0.98 -12.85 6.62
N ASP A 66 0.87 -13.12 5.31
CA ASP A 66 1.56 -12.36 4.25
C ASP A 66 0.85 -11.04 3.89
N LEU A 67 -0.23 -10.71 4.62
CA LEU A 67 -0.98 -9.47 4.44
C LEU A 67 -0.57 -8.46 5.51
N HIS A 68 0.30 -7.53 5.14
CA HIS A 68 0.86 -6.52 6.02
C HIS A 68 -0.06 -5.30 6.15
N THR A 69 0.30 -4.32 6.99
CA THR A 69 -0.45 -3.04 7.07
C THR A 69 0.34 -1.93 6.40
N LEU A 70 -0.30 -1.19 5.49
CA LEU A 70 0.23 0.03 4.91
C LEU A 70 -0.04 1.19 5.87
N THR A 71 1.01 1.91 6.28
CA THR A 71 0.89 3.04 7.20
C THR A 71 1.04 4.38 6.50
N GLU A 72 1.92 4.46 5.51
CA GLU A 72 2.20 5.70 4.78
C GLU A 72 2.50 5.42 3.30
N VAL A 73 2.18 6.40 2.45
CA VAL A 73 2.53 6.43 1.02
C VAL A 73 2.96 7.85 0.65
N VAL A 74 4.16 7.95 0.11
CA VAL A 74 4.69 9.16 -0.53
C VAL A 74 4.84 8.86 -2.02
N LEU A 75 3.93 9.41 -2.83
CA LEU A 75 3.96 9.28 -4.28
C LEU A 75 5.22 9.95 -4.83
N LYS A 76 5.98 9.22 -5.67
CA LYS A 76 7.17 9.73 -6.35
C LYS A 76 6.85 9.99 -7.83
N ASN A 77 6.31 8.99 -8.53
CA ASN A 77 5.94 9.10 -9.95
C ASN A 77 4.52 8.54 -10.17
N PRO A 78 3.55 9.36 -10.66
CA PRO A 78 2.24 8.89 -11.10
C PRO A 78 2.29 8.22 -12.48
#